data_AF-A0A7S0AHI1-F1
#
_entry.id   AF-A0A7S0AHI1-F1
#
_cell.length_a   1.000
_cell.length_b   1.000
_cell.length_c   1.000
_cell.angle_alpha   90.00
_cell.angle_beta   90.00
_cell.angle_gamma   90.00
#
_symmetry.space_group_name_H-M   'P 1'
#
loop_
_entity.id
_entity.type
_entity.pdbx_description
1 polymer ?
#
loop_
_entity_poly.entity_id
_entity_poly.type
_entity_poly.pdbx_seq_one_letter_code
_entity_poly.pdbx_strand_id
1 'polypeptide(L)'
;GTIPEIDREALHHLISVKLAATGFEVPETSMRDEGVMKLASDLFRQYAEQSRLLTGHLAPVDQRIQDFIDMALEGTGEKVTLPEHHDAAGERILNVDRYGIARELSLPDDTSIDEYHNEQISSYRLRNGILHNPLNDRRTTKGVFHVADWGLPIPADKIAVPLVTYARLLKAAFNPPPDLKVLPYTSTWADPVDTMVSLLVRPLV
;
A
#
# COMPACT_ATOMS: atom_id res chain seq x y z
N GLY A 1 6.48 24.29 8.37
CA GLY A 1 6.98 23.69 9.62
C GLY A 1 7.86 22.53 9.23
N THR A 2 9.10 22.51 9.69
CA THR A 2 10.01 21.37 9.52
C THR A 2 9.44 20.21 10.34
N ILE A 3 8.98 19.16 9.67
CA ILE A 3 8.64 17.90 10.33
C ILE A 3 9.96 17.40 10.95
N PRO A 4 10.03 17.17 12.27
CA PRO A 4 11.25 16.66 12.87
C PRO A 4 11.62 15.34 12.20
N GLU A 5 12.84 15.27 11.68
CA GLU A 5 13.35 14.08 11.01
C GLU A 5 13.55 12.99 12.08
N ILE A 6 12.71 11.97 12.03
CA ILE A 6 12.85 10.79 12.88
C ILE A 6 14.14 10.10 12.46
N ASP A 7 14.97 9.72 13.43
CA ASP A 7 16.19 8.96 13.16
C ASP A 7 15.88 7.66 12.42
N ARG A 8 16.76 7.24 11.52
CA ARG A 8 16.54 6.10 10.63
C ARG A 8 16.32 4.81 11.41
N GLU A 9 17.06 4.61 12.49
CA GLU A 9 16.90 3.45 13.38
C GLU A 9 15.51 3.44 14.01
N ALA A 10 15.03 4.59 14.50
CA ALA A 10 13.69 4.74 15.02
C ALA A 10 12.59 4.51 13.95
N LEU A 11 12.84 4.87 12.68
CA LEU A 11 11.94 4.55 11.57
C LEU A 11 11.86 3.04 11.30
N HIS A 12 12.98 2.33 11.31
CA HIS A 12 13.02 0.86 11.16
C HIS A 12 12.25 0.17 12.29
N HIS A 13 12.47 0.61 13.54
CA HIS A 13 11.68 0.12 14.68
C HIS A 13 10.18 0.37 14.51
N LEU A 14 9.81 1.57 14.07
CA LEU A 14 8.40 1.91 13.83
C LEU A 14 7.79 1.04 12.72
N ILE A 15 8.53 0.74 11.65
CA ILE A 15 8.08 -0.14 10.57
C ILE A 15 7.85 -1.55 11.11
N SER A 16 8.80 -2.12 11.86
CA SER A 16 8.66 -3.45 12.47
C SER A 16 7.46 -3.53 13.41
N VAL A 17 7.27 -2.51 14.28
CA VAL A 17 6.06 -2.38 15.13
C VAL A 17 4.80 -2.39 14.28
N LYS A 18 4.78 -1.60 13.20
CA LYS A 18 3.58 -1.43 12.37
C LYS A 18 3.22 -2.70 11.62
N LEU A 19 4.21 -3.41 11.06
CA LEU A 19 4.02 -4.71 10.43
C LEU A 19 3.41 -5.70 11.42
N ALA A 20 3.97 -5.80 12.63
CA ALA A 20 3.46 -6.66 13.68
C ALA A 20 2.03 -6.27 14.14
N ALA A 21 1.76 -4.97 14.32
CA ALA A 21 0.45 -4.46 14.73
C ALA A 21 -0.63 -4.63 13.65
N THR A 22 -0.25 -4.59 12.38
CA THR A 22 -1.13 -4.96 11.27
C THR A 22 -1.41 -6.47 11.29
N GLY A 23 -0.50 -7.28 11.84
CA GLY A 23 -0.64 -8.73 12.02
C GLY A 23 0.22 -9.55 11.07
N PHE A 24 1.26 -8.93 10.49
CA PHE A 24 2.31 -9.66 9.78
C PHE A 24 3.30 -10.26 10.76
N GLU A 25 3.89 -11.39 10.39
CA GLU A 25 5.00 -11.97 11.13
C GLU A 25 6.27 -11.17 10.83
N VAL A 26 7.01 -10.79 11.87
CA VAL A 26 8.25 -10.03 11.78
C VAL A 26 9.36 -10.89 12.39
N PRO A 27 10.44 -11.20 11.64
CA PRO A 27 11.55 -11.98 12.16
C PRO A 27 12.20 -11.32 13.39
N GLU A 28 12.61 -12.13 14.37
CA GLU A 28 13.34 -11.63 15.55
C GLU A 28 14.64 -10.89 15.14
N THR A 29 15.30 -11.34 14.07
CA THR A 29 16.52 -10.71 13.51
C THR A 29 16.29 -9.30 12.98
N SER A 30 15.05 -8.98 12.59
CA SER A 30 14.64 -7.66 12.12
C SER A 30 14.20 -6.74 13.26
N MET A 31 14.16 -7.25 14.50
CA MET A 31 13.88 -6.49 15.71
C MET A 31 15.19 -6.11 16.41
N ARG A 32 15.63 -4.85 16.27
CA ARG A 32 16.94 -4.40 16.78
C ARG A 32 16.97 -4.12 18.30
N ASP A 33 15.83 -4.21 19.00
CA ASP A 33 15.72 -4.14 20.47
C ASP A 33 14.84 -5.28 21.01
N GLU A 34 15.48 -6.39 21.39
CA GLU A 34 14.85 -7.68 21.73
C GLU A 34 13.94 -7.62 22.97
N GLY A 35 14.23 -6.74 23.94
CA GLY A 35 13.58 -6.77 25.26
C GLY A 35 12.23 -6.08 25.32
N VAL A 36 12.15 -4.85 24.80
CA VAL A 36 10.91 -4.05 24.81
C VAL A 36 9.96 -4.49 23.70
N MET A 37 10.50 -4.88 22.54
CA MET A 37 9.67 -5.30 21.40
C MET A 37 9.02 -6.66 21.60
N LYS A 38 9.66 -7.60 22.31
CA LYS A 38 9.03 -8.89 22.62
C LYS A 38 7.83 -8.76 23.57
N LEU A 39 7.89 -7.82 24.52
CA LEU A 39 6.74 -7.52 25.38
C LEU A 39 5.64 -6.78 24.61
N ALA A 40 6.04 -5.87 23.70
CA ALA A 40 5.10 -5.15 22.86
C ALA A 40 4.48 -6.03 21.76
N SER A 41 5.17 -7.06 21.27
CA SER A 41 4.71 -7.94 20.20
C SER A 41 3.49 -8.76 20.60
N ASP A 42 3.42 -9.23 21.86
CA ASP A 42 2.24 -9.92 22.37
C ASP A 42 1.04 -8.97 22.46
N LEU A 43 1.27 -7.72 22.88
CA LEU A 43 0.25 -6.68 22.86
C LEU A 43 -0.22 -6.34 21.44
N PHE A 44 0.70 -6.25 20.47
CA PHE A 44 0.38 -6.00 19.07
C PHE A 44 -0.38 -7.16 18.44
N ARG A 45 -0.02 -8.41 18.74
CA ARG A 45 -0.75 -9.59 18.28
C ARG A 45 -2.16 -9.63 18.86
N GLN A 46 -2.32 -9.33 20.15
CA GLN A 46 -3.63 -9.20 20.77
C GLN A 46 -4.46 -8.07 20.13
N TYR A 47 -3.83 -6.92 19.86
CA TYR A 47 -4.48 -5.81 19.16
C TYR A 47 -4.89 -6.21 17.74
N ALA A 48 -4.03 -6.90 16.99
CA ALA A 48 -4.34 -7.37 15.64
C ALA A 48 -5.53 -8.34 15.63
N GLU A 49 -5.62 -9.26 16.60
CA GLU A 49 -6.78 -10.15 16.75
C GLU A 49 -8.06 -9.40 17.14
N GLN A 50 -7.96 -8.36 17.98
CA GLN A 50 -9.10 -7.49 18.30
C GLN A 50 -9.54 -6.67 17.07
N SER A 51 -8.60 -6.15 16.30
CA SER A 51 -8.88 -5.43 15.05
C SER A 51 -9.51 -6.34 13.99
N ARG A 52 -9.24 -7.64 14.02
CA ARG A 52 -9.96 -8.64 13.20
C ARG A 52 -11.46 -8.74 13.54
N LEU A 53 -11.89 -8.29 14.73
CA LEU A 53 -13.32 -8.18 15.05
C LEU A 53 -13.97 -6.95 14.40
N LEU A 54 -13.16 -6.00 13.91
CA LEU A 54 -13.61 -4.84 13.13
C LEU A 54 -13.64 -5.12 11.63
N THR A 55 -13.33 -6.34 11.17
CA THR A 55 -13.49 -6.76 9.77
C THR A 55 -14.88 -6.39 9.25
N GLY A 56 -14.94 -5.89 8.01
CA GLY A 56 -16.15 -5.36 7.41
C GLY A 56 -16.42 -3.87 7.67
N HIS A 57 -15.48 -3.14 8.31
CA HIS A 57 -15.58 -1.69 8.47
C HIS A 57 -14.45 -0.97 7.72
N LEU A 58 -14.83 -0.17 6.73
CA LEU A 58 -13.91 0.71 6.03
C LEU A 58 -13.64 1.99 6.84
N ALA A 59 -12.45 2.57 6.65
CA ALA A 59 -12.19 3.91 7.16
C ALA A 59 -13.19 4.92 6.54
N PRO A 60 -13.53 6.04 7.21
CA PRO A 60 -14.54 6.97 6.70
C PRO A 60 -14.26 7.56 5.31
N VAL A 61 -13.00 7.59 4.87
CA VAL A 61 -12.64 8.02 3.51
C VAL A 61 -12.93 6.90 2.52
N ASP A 62 -12.48 5.69 2.82
CA ASP A 62 -12.69 4.50 2.01
C ASP A 62 -14.18 4.17 1.87
N GLN A 63 -14.97 4.34 2.94
CA GLN A 63 -16.43 4.16 2.88
C GLN A 63 -17.07 5.10 1.87
N ARG A 64 -16.67 6.39 1.84
CA ARG A 64 -17.20 7.35 0.87
C ARG A 64 -16.83 6.99 -0.57
N ILE A 65 -15.64 6.44 -0.78
CA ILE A 65 -15.19 5.95 -2.09
C ILE A 65 -16.00 4.70 -2.49
N GLN A 66 -16.22 3.78 -1.55
CA GLN A 66 -17.02 2.57 -1.75
C GLN A 66 -18.47 2.92 -2.10
N ASP A 67 -19.11 3.82 -1.34
CA ASP A 67 -20.48 4.28 -1.60
C ASP A 67 -20.60 4.89 -3.01
N PHE A 68 -19.59 5.65 -3.44
CA PHE A 68 -19.53 6.20 -4.79
C PHE A 68 -19.41 5.10 -5.86
N ILE A 69 -18.55 4.10 -5.64
CA ILE A 69 -18.38 2.97 -6.57
C ILE A 69 -19.67 2.17 -6.66
N ASP A 70 -20.30 1.87 -5.53
CA ASP A 70 -21.55 1.09 -5.48
C ASP A 70 -22.69 1.81 -6.21
N MET A 71 -22.83 3.13 -5.98
CA MET A 71 -23.77 3.98 -6.71
C MET A 71 -23.46 4.02 -8.21
N ALA A 72 -22.20 4.15 -8.59
CA ALA A 72 -21.83 4.21 -10.00
C ALA A 72 -22.12 2.89 -10.73
N LEU A 73 -21.88 1.75 -10.08
CA LEU A 73 -22.03 0.43 -10.68
C LEU A 73 -23.45 -0.14 -10.54
N GLU A 74 -24.38 0.60 -9.95
CA GLU A 74 -25.78 0.18 -9.83
C GLU A 74 -26.38 -0.19 -11.20
N GLY A 75 -27.02 -1.35 -11.27
CA GLY A 75 -27.65 -1.85 -12.51
C GLY A 75 -26.69 -2.43 -13.56
N THR A 76 -25.37 -2.36 -13.35
CA THR A 76 -24.38 -2.96 -14.28
C THR A 76 -24.26 -4.49 -14.12
N GLY A 77 -24.66 -5.02 -12.95
CA GLY A 77 -24.46 -6.41 -12.56
C GLY A 77 -23.05 -6.73 -12.06
N GLU A 78 -22.12 -5.76 -12.11
CA GLU A 78 -20.77 -5.89 -11.57
C GLU A 78 -20.73 -5.37 -10.12
N LYS A 79 -19.95 -6.02 -9.26
CA LYS A 79 -19.70 -5.57 -7.87
C LYS A 79 -18.20 -5.50 -7.63
N VAL A 80 -17.75 -4.37 -7.10
CA VAL A 80 -16.35 -4.12 -6.74
C VAL A 80 -16.30 -3.61 -5.32
N THR A 81 -15.46 -4.23 -4.50
CA THR A 81 -15.25 -3.83 -3.10
C THR A 81 -13.79 -3.42 -2.94
N LEU A 82 -13.56 -2.30 -2.28
CA LEU A 82 -12.23 -1.84 -1.92
C LEU A 82 -11.54 -2.87 -1.02
N PRO A 83 -10.22 -3.07 -1.16
CA PRO A 83 -9.45 -3.86 -0.21
C PRO A 83 -9.65 -3.33 1.22
N GLU A 84 -9.95 -4.22 2.15
CA GLU A 84 -10.10 -3.86 3.56
C GLU A 84 -8.73 -3.83 4.24
N HIS A 85 -8.56 -2.96 5.24
CA HIS A 85 -7.31 -2.90 6.03
C HIS A 85 -7.12 -4.16 6.90
N HIS A 86 -8.23 -4.83 7.23
CA HIS A 86 -8.29 -6.03 8.06
C HIS A 86 -9.32 -7.00 7.46
N ASP A 87 -8.97 -7.71 6.40
CA ASP A 87 -9.92 -8.64 5.80
C ASP A 87 -10.00 -9.97 6.60
N ALA A 88 -11.07 -10.75 6.37
CA ALA A 88 -11.22 -12.09 6.94
C ALA A 88 -10.41 -13.16 6.19
N ALA A 89 -9.89 -12.84 5.00
CA ALA A 89 -9.18 -13.76 4.10
C ALA A 89 -7.66 -13.74 4.31
N GLY A 90 -7.14 -12.89 5.20
CA GLY A 90 -5.73 -12.71 5.52
C GLY A 90 -5.03 -11.54 4.83
N GLU A 91 -5.64 -10.82 3.88
CA GLU A 91 -5.05 -9.62 3.28
C GLU A 91 -5.14 -8.43 4.25
N ARG A 92 -3.99 -7.77 4.43
CA ARG A 92 -3.86 -6.63 5.33
C ARG A 92 -3.17 -5.51 4.59
N ILE A 93 -3.64 -4.28 4.76
CA ILE A 93 -3.09 -3.09 4.10
C ILE A 93 -2.16 -2.37 5.07
N LEU A 94 -0.96 -2.04 4.61
CA LEU A 94 0.01 -1.28 5.39
C LEU A 94 -0.18 0.23 5.19
N ASN A 95 -0.63 0.92 6.22
CA ASN A 95 -0.81 2.36 6.18
C ASN A 95 0.51 3.12 6.35
N VAL A 96 0.80 4.06 5.45
CA VAL A 96 1.95 4.98 5.55
C VAL A 96 1.48 6.30 6.15
N ASP A 97 1.53 6.39 7.49
CA ASP A 97 0.98 7.52 8.26
C ASP A 97 2.05 8.47 8.82
N ARG A 98 3.34 8.12 8.70
CA ARG A 98 4.45 8.99 9.08
C ARG A 98 5.39 9.27 7.92
N TYR A 99 5.87 10.52 7.89
CA TYR A 99 6.92 10.92 6.96
C TYR A 99 8.16 10.04 7.15
N GLY A 100 8.75 9.61 6.03
CA GLY A 100 9.93 8.73 6.01
C GLY A 100 9.61 7.24 5.87
N ILE A 101 8.44 6.75 6.34
CA ILE A 101 8.10 5.31 6.27
C ILE A 101 8.15 4.79 4.83
N ALA A 102 7.44 5.41 3.88
CA ALA A 102 7.42 4.95 2.49
C ALA A 102 8.82 4.92 1.84
N ARG A 103 9.74 5.80 2.27
CA ARG A 103 11.11 5.82 1.77
C ARG A 103 11.85 4.57 2.23
N GLU A 104 11.80 4.26 3.53
CA GLU A 104 12.49 3.07 4.04
C GLU A 104 11.83 1.78 3.55
N LEU A 105 10.50 1.76 3.35
CA LEU A 105 9.79 0.60 2.79
C LEU A 105 10.20 0.22 1.36
N SER A 106 10.89 1.10 0.64
CA SER A 106 11.24 0.94 -0.78
C SER A 106 12.53 0.15 -1.05
N LEU A 107 13.24 -0.25 0.01
CA LEU A 107 14.47 -1.03 -0.01
C LEU A 107 14.43 -2.09 1.12
N PRO A 108 15.26 -3.15 1.06
CA PRO A 108 15.28 -4.19 2.09
C PRO A 108 15.63 -3.64 3.48
N ASP A 109 15.16 -4.32 4.53
CA ASP A 109 15.44 -3.95 5.93
C ASP A 109 16.93 -4.09 6.29
N ASP A 110 17.62 -5.01 5.60
CA ASP A 110 19.03 -5.29 5.77
C ASP A 110 19.83 -4.10 5.26
N THR A 111 20.34 -3.32 6.20
CA THR A 111 21.09 -2.09 5.90
C THR A 111 22.42 -2.33 5.20
N SER A 112 22.86 -3.58 5.04
CA SER A 112 24.01 -3.93 4.19
C SER A 112 23.65 -4.00 2.70
N ILE A 113 22.35 -4.01 2.37
CA ILE A 113 21.84 -4.07 1.00
C ILE A 113 21.30 -2.69 0.61
N ASP A 114 21.92 -2.11 -0.41
CA ASP A 114 21.61 -0.77 -0.90
C ASP A 114 20.77 -0.79 -2.19
N GLU A 115 20.18 -1.92 -2.57
CA GLU A 115 19.41 -2.04 -3.82
C GLU A 115 18.20 -2.99 -3.72
N TYR A 116 17.24 -2.80 -4.62
CA TYR A 116 16.08 -3.67 -4.80
C TYR A 116 15.67 -3.69 -6.27
N HIS A 117 15.27 -4.85 -6.79
CA HIS A 117 14.87 -5.01 -8.19
C HIS A 117 13.66 -5.92 -8.32
N ASN A 118 12.72 -5.55 -9.19
CA ASN A 118 11.74 -6.44 -9.78
C ASN A 118 11.51 -6.05 -11.25
N GLU A 119 10.54 -6.68 -11.92
CA GLU A 119 10.22 -6.38 -13.33
C GLU A 119 9.77 -4.94 -13.58
N GLN A 120 9.25 -4.24 -12.57
CA GLN A 120 8.68 -2.91 -12.69
C GLN A 120 9.64 -1.78 -12.29
N ILE A 121 10.59 -2.05 -11.40
CA ILE A 121 11.43 -1.00 -10.81
C ILE A 121 12.81 -1.53 -10.36
N SER A 122 13.82 -0.68 -10.49
CA SER A 122 15.13 -0.82 -9.84
C SER A 122 15.36 0.35 -8.90
N SER A 123 15.57 0.07 -7.62
CA SER A 123 15.74 1.05 -6.56
C SER A 123 17.13 0.95 -5.95
N TYR A 124 17.74 2.09 -5.63
CA TYR A 124 19.09 2.16 -5.06
C TYR A 124 19.18 3.19 -3.94
N ARG A 125 19.84 2.84 -2.84
CA ARG A 125 20.28 3.80 -1.83
C ARG A 125 21.54 4.49 -2.30
N LEU A 126 21.51 5.82 -2.25
CA LEU A 126 22.63 6.68 -2.57
C LEU A 126 23.03 7.50 -1.34
N ARG A 127 24.23 8.10 -1.40
CA ARG A 127 24.71 8.99 -0.32
C ARG A 127 23.78 10.19 -0.06
N ASN A 128 22.99 10.60 -1.05
CA ASN A 128 22.13 11.77 -1.00
C ASN A 128 20.63 11.43 -1.03
N GLY A 129 20.23 10.16 -0.95
CA GLY A 129 18.82 9.78 -0.98
C GLY A 129 18.59 8.39 -1.58
N ILE A 130 17.44 8.22 -2.24
CA ILE A 130 17.07 6.99 -2.93
C ILE A 130 16.79 7.32 -4.39
N LEU A 131 17.32 6.50 -5.29
CA LEU A 131 17.05 6.52 -6.72
C LEU A 131 16.06 5.41 -7.07
N HIS A 132 15.06 5.74 -7.89
CA HIS A 132 14.08 4.80 -8.42
C HIS A 132 14.07 4.89 -9.94
N ASN A 133 14.41 3.80 -10.61
CA ASN A 133 14.40 3.64 -12.06
C ASN A 133 13.25 2.70 -12.45
N PRO A 134 12.06 3.21 -12.80
CA PRO A 134 10.96 2.38 -13.25
C PRO A 134 11.21 1.82 -14.66
N LEU A 135 10.50 0.75 -15.02
CA LEU A 135 10.56 0.12 -16.35
C LEU A 135 10.31 1.12 -17.49
N ASN A 136 9.38 2.06 -17.28
CA ASN A 136 9.09 3.14 -18.22
C ASN A 136 9.58 4.49 -17.68
N ASP A 137 10.68 4.99 -18.23
CA ASP A 137 11.33 6.25 -17.81
C ASP A 137 10.66 7.52 -18.36
N ARG A 138 9.68 7.39 -19.27
CA ARG A 138 8.99 8.56 -19.87
C ARG A 138 7.49 8.40 -19.88
N ARG A 139 6.81 9.48 -19.52
CA ARG A 139 5.35 9.58 -19.61
C ARG A 139 4.90 9.72 -21.06
N THR A 140 3.87 8.95 -21.44
CA THR A 140 3.11 9.15 -22.68
C THR A 140 1.88 10.00 -22.39
N THR A 141 1.54 10.96 -23.26
CA THR A 141 0.37 11.84 -23.08
C THR A 141 -0.74 11.60 -24.10
N LYS A 142 -0.41 11.07 -25.28
CA LYS A 142 -1.38 10.81 -26.33
C LYS A 142 -2.09 9.48 -26.09
N GLY A 143 -3.42 9.52 -25.92
CA GLY A 143 -4.26 8.31 -25.82
C GLY A 143 -4.24 7.60 -24.46
N VAL A 144 -3.68 8.21 -23.42
CA VAL A 144 -3.54 7.58 -22.08
C VAL A 144 -4.67 7.92 -21.11
N PHE A 145 -5.50 8.92 -21.42
CA PHE A 145 -6.56 9.39 -20.51
C PHE A 145 -7.90 8.81 -20.93
N HIS A 146 -8.40 7.87 -20.13
CA HIS A 146 -9.67 7.19 -20.32
C HIS A 146 -10.68 7.65 -19.26
N VAL A 147 -11.95 7.74 -19.63
CA VAL A 147 -13.05 8.17 -18.74
C VAL A 147 -14.16 7.13 -18.84
N ALA A 148 -14.62 6.61 -17.70
CA ALA A 148 -15.76 5.71 -17.67
C ALA A 148 -17.01 6.44 -18.16
N ASP A 149 -17.84 5.74 -18.93
CA ASP A 149 -19.09 6.26 -19.49
C ASP A 149 -20.21 6.29 -18.44
N TRP A 150 -20.01 7.17 -17.45
CA TRP A 150 -20.94 7.40 -16.33
C TRP A 150 -20.68 8.76 -15.67
N GLY A 151 -21.75 9.43 -15.24
CA GLY A 151 -21.69 10.68 -14.49
C GLY A 151 -21.60 11.92 -15.39
N LEU A 152 -20.51 12.69 -15.28
CA LEU A 152 -20.34 13.95 -16.00
C LEU A 152 -20.03 13.73 -17.49
N PRO A 153 -20.30 14.73 -18.36
CA PRO A 153 -19.99 14.63 -19.79
C PRO A 153 -18.51 14.34 -20.06
N ILE A 154 -18.25 13.41 -20.97
CA ILE A 154 -16.88 13.04 -21.37
C ILE A 154 -16.35 14.08 -22.38
N PRO A 155 -15.16 14.67 -22.15
CA PRO A 155 -14.56 15.58 -23.11
C PRO A 155 -14.20 14.87 -24.43
N ALA A 156 -14.34 15.59 -25.55
CA ALA A 156 -14.15 15.03 -26.89
C ALA A 156 -12.72 14.50 -27.17
N ASP A 157 -11.72 14.93 -26.40
CA ASP A 157 -10.33 14.50 -26.53
C ASP A 157 -9.99 13.27 -25.65
N LYS A 158 -10.96 12.69 -24.94
CA LYS A 158 -10.78 11.53 -24.06
C LYS A 158 -11.38 10.26 -24.66
N ILE A 159 -10.85 9.11 -24.22
CA ILE A 159 -11.38 7.80 -24.61
C ILE A 159 -12.50 7.42 -23.65
N ALA A 160 -13.71 7.27 -24.16
CA ALA A 160 -14.85 6.77 -23.40
C ALA A 160 -14.72 5.25 -23.18
N VAL A 161 -14.92 4.80 -21.95
CA VAL A 161 -14.83 3.38 -21.57
C VAL A 161 -16.17 2.92 -21.03
N PRO A 162 -16.79 1.86 -21.58
CA PRO A 162 -18.05 1.34 -21.04
C PRO A 162 -17.94 1.04 -19.55
N LEU A 163 -18.98 1.40 -18.78
CA LEU A 163 -18.93 1.30 -17.32
C LEU A 163 -18.67 -0.12 -16.80
N VAL A 164 -19.23 -1.15 -17.45
CA VAL A 164 -18.93 -2.57 -17.15
C VAL A 164 -17.45 -2.90 -17.37
N THR A 165 -16.80 -2.30 -18.37
CA THR A 165 -15.37 -2.48 -18.62
C THR A 165 -14.55 -1.84 -17.52
N TYR A 166 -14.90 -0.61 -17.11
CA TYR A 166 -14.30 0.05 -15.96
C TYR A 166 -14.41 -0.81 -14.69
N ALA A 167 -15.59 -1.35 -14.39
CA ALA A 167 -15.81 -2.19 -13.21
C ALA A 167 -14.88 -3.42 -13.18
N ARG A 168 -14.73 -4.11 -14.32
CA ARG A 168 -13.85 -5.27 -14.45
C ARG A 168 -12.38 -4.91 -14.32
N LEU A 169 -11.96 -3.78 -14.91
CA LEU A 169 -10.60 -3.28 -14.76
C LEU A 169 -10.29 -2.90 -13.31
N LEU A 170 -11.23 -2.23 -12.63
CA LEU A 170 -11.07 -1.87 -11.22
C LEU A 170 -10.98 -3.11 -10.32
N LYS A 171 -11.83 -4.12 -10.57
CA LYS A 171 -11.76 -5.40 -9.86
C LYS A 171 -10.41 -6.09 -10.05
N ALA A 172 -9.88 -6.09 -11.27
CA ALA A 172 -8.56 -6.63 -11.56
C ALA A 172 -7.43 -5.83 -10.89
N ALA A 173 -7.56 -4.50 -10.83
CA ALA A 173 -6.57 -3.62 -10.20
C ALA A 173 -6.40 -3.88 -8.69
N PHE A 174 -7.47 -4.30 -8.01
CA PHE A 174 -7.42 -4.72 -6.60
C PHE A 174 -6.93 -6.14 -6.37
N ASN A 175 -6.60 -6.88 -7.43
CA ASN A 175 -6.04 -8.23 -7.35
C ASN A 175 -4.74 -8.31 -8.16
N PRO A 176 -3.68 -7.55 -7.78
CA PRO A 176 -2.42 -7.60 -8.48
C PRO A 176 -1.75 -8.98 -8.35
N PRO A 177 -0.87 -9.35 -9.30
CA PRO A 177 -0.13 -10.61 -9.21
C PRO A 177 0.82 -10.60 -7.98
N PRO A 178 1.14 -11.78 -7.41
CA PRO A 178 1.85 -11.89 -6.14
C PRO A 178 3.20 -11.17 -6.10
N ASP A 179 3.95 -11.18 -7.20
CA ASP A 179 5.25 -10.51 -7.34
C ASP A 179 5.18 -8.99 -7.14
N LEU A 180 4.03 -8.37 -7.43
CA LEU A 180 3.80 -6.95 -7.18
C LEU A 180 3.30 -6.64 -5.76
N LYS A 181 2.91 -7.67 -4.99
CA LYS A 181 2.48 -7.52 -3.59
C LYS A 181 3.64 -7.60 -2.60
N VAL A 182 4.79 -8.17 -3.00
CA VAL A 182 5.97 -8.27 -2.15
C VAL A 182 6.47 -6.88 -1.76
N LEU A 183 6.49 -6.59 -0.47
CA LEU A 183 7.00 -5.34 0.09
C LEU A 183 8.55 -5.35 0.01
N PRO A 184 9.20 -4.38 -0.65
CA PRO A 184 10.65 -4.38 -0.82
C PRO A 184 11.43 -4.50 0.50
N TYR A 185 10.91 -3.88 1.57
CA TYR A 185 11.45 -3.95 2.93
C TYR A 185 11.66 -5.37 3.46
N THR A 186 10.76 -6.28 3.12
CA THR A 186 10.75 -7.66 3.65
C THR A 186 11.24 -8.68 2.62
N SER A 187 11.73 -8.21 1.47
CA SER A 187 12.12 -9.06 0.33
C SER A 187 13.26 -10.04 0.63
N THR A 188 14.03 -9.80 1.69
CA THR A 188 15.14 -10.66 2.16
C THR A 188 14.73 -11.61 3.28
N TRP A 189 13.49 -11.53 3.75
CA TRP A 189 12.98 -12.41 4.80
C TRP A 189 12.73 -13.82 4.24
N ALA A 190 12.73 -14.82 5.12
CA ALA A 190 12.36 -16.18 4.74
C ALA A 190 10.94 -16.23 4.16
N ASP A 191 10.03 -15.46 4.76
CA ASP A 191 8.64 -15.27 4.33
C ASP A 191 8.38 -13.76 4.15
N PRO A 192 8.55 -13.23 2.92
CA PRO A 192 8.27 -11.83 2.64
C PRO A 192 6.80 -11.47 2.85
N VAL A 193 6.57 -10.19 3.15
CA VAL A 193 5.23 -9.65 3.37
C VAL A 193 4.58 -9.27 2.04
N ASP A 194 3.47 -9.92 1.72
CA ASP A 194 2.59 -9.56 0.61
C ASP A 194 1.49 -8.60 1.09
N THR A 195 1.52 -7.35 0.61
CA THR A 195 0.57 -6.33 1.06
C THR A 195 0.39 -5.20 0.05
N MET A 196 -0.75 -4.51 0.14
CA MET A 196 -0.90 -3.18 -0.45
C MET A 196 -0.49 -2.12 0.57
N VAL A 197 0.07 -1.01 0.09
CA VAL A 197 0.33 0.17 0.92
C VAL A 197 -0.73 1.25 0.67
N SER A 198 -1.15 1.97 1.71
CA SER A 198 -2.10 3.08 1.58
C SER A 198 -1.56 4.39 2.17
N LEU A 199 -2.04 5.52 1.65
CA LEU A 199 -1.66 6.86 2.09
C LEU A 199 -2.86 7.79 2.04
N LEU A 200 -3.07 8.55 3.12
CA LEU A 200 -4.03 9.66 3.15
C LEU A 200 -3.35 10.96 2.75
N VAL A 201 -3.88 11.64 1.72
CA VAL A 201 -3.42 12.96 1.28
C VAL A 201 -4.52 14.00 1.46
N ARG A 202 -4.12 15.25 1.78
CA ARG A 202 -5.01 16.42 1.90
C ARG A 202 -4.44 17.58 1.07
N PRO A 203 -4.50 17.50 -0.27
CA PRO A 203 -3.99 18.57 -1.12
C PRO A 203 -4.80 19.86 -0.92
N LEU A 204 -4.13 21.01 -1.06
CA LEU A 204 -4.81 22.30 -1.11
C LEU A 204 -5.57 22.42 -2.43
N VAL A 205 -6.80 22.93 -2.36
CA VAL A 205 -7.72 23.13 -3.50
C VAL A 205 -8.05 24.59 -3.62
#